data_AF-A0A523TIX8-F1
#
_entry.id   AF-A0A523TIX8-F1
#
_cell.length_a   1.000
_cell.length_b   1.000
_cell.length_c   1.000
_cell.angle_alpha   90.00
_cell.angle_beta   90.00
_cell.angle_gamma   90.00
#
_symmetry.space_group_name_H-M   'P 1'
#
loop_
_entity.id
_entity.type
_entity.pdbx_description
1 polymer ?
#
loop_
_entity_poly.entity_id
_entity_poly.type
_entity_poly.pdbx_seq_one_letter_code
_entity_poly.pdbx_strand_id
1 'polypeptide(L)'
;MPLGPEVPFYLLALSWVTRMVVMSLICTFLGWLGIRILDALTPRIHQREKIGEDPVSIGLFIAGFIIFVGLIIHGSSTAPLIIGTPLMRSLVDFRRLALMTVGFLVSLFLGIVLFNILNWVTPKIPFLKIKDSSLAIGIYVFGYLIFLGIILHAALTMSL
;
A
#
# COMPACT_ATOMS: atom_id res chain seq x y z
N MET A 1 8.36 -42.65 7.19
CA MET A 1 9.15 -41.93 8.21
C MET A 1 8.56 -40.54 8.34
N PRO A 2 8.14 -40.08 9.53
CA PRO A 2 7.74 -38.69 9.69
C PRO A 2 9.00 -37.82 9.57
N LEU A 3 9.06 -36.99 8.54
CA LEU A 3 10.14 -36.02 8.34
C LEU A 3 9.86 -34.78 9.21
N GLY A 4 10.21 -34.87 10.50
CA GLY A 4 10.20 -33.73 11.42
C GLY A 4 8.92 -33.54 12.25
N PRO A 5 8.88 -32.53 13.14
CA PRO A 5 7.72 -32.28 14.00
C PRO A 5 6.50 -31.93 13.15
N GLU A 6 5.44 -32.74 13.24
CA GLU A 6 4.17 -32.44 12.57
C GLU A 6 3.51 -31.26 13.29
N VAL A 7 3.69 -30.05 12.77
CA VAL A 7 2.97 -28.88 13.26
C VAL A 7 1.48 -29.07 12.91
N PRO A 8 0.57 -29.05 13.89
CA PRO A 8 -0.85 -29.18 13.62
C PRO A 8 -1.35 -28.11 12.65
N PHE A 9 -2.21 -28.50 11.71
CA PHE A 9 -2.76 -27.60 10.70
C PHE A 9 -3.39 -26.33 11.29
N TYR A 10 -4.07 -26.43 12.44
CA TYR A 10 -4.71 -25.27 13.07
C TYR A 10 -3.69 -24.22 13.54
N LEU A 11 -2.49 -24.62 13.99
CA LEU A 11 -1.43 -23.67 14.35
C LEU A 11 -0.86 -22.99 13.10
N LEU A 12 -0.71 -23.74 12.00
CA LEU A 12 -0.30 -23.18 10.72
C LEU A 12 -1.33 -22.16 10.21
N ALA A 13 -2.62 -22.53 10.20
CA ALA A 13 -3.71 -21.66 9.79
C ALA A 13 -3.80 -20.41 10.69
N LEU A 14 -3.68 -20.56 12.01
CA LEU A 14 -3.71 -19.43 12.95
C LEU A 14 -2.54 -18.48 12.74
N SER A 15 -1.31 -19.00 12.59
CA SER A 15 -0.13 -18.16 12.34
C SER A 15 -0.22 -17.44 10.99
N TRP A 16 -0.75 -18.11 9.96
CA TRP A 16 -0.99 -17.53 8.64
C TRP A 16 -2.05 -16.42 8.68
N VAL A 17 -3.19 -16.65 9.33
CA VAL A 17 -4.24 -15.62 9.53
C VAL A 17 -3.71 -14.44 10.34
N THR A 18 -3.00 -14.72 11.44
CA THR A 18 -2.43 -13.67 12.30
C THR A 18 -1.48 -12.78 11.51
N ARG A 19 -0.62 -13.38 10.67
CA ARG A 19 0.29 -12.63 9.79
C ARG A 19 -0.46 -11.73 8.82
N MET A 20 -1.50 -12.25 8.15
CA MET A 20 -2.31 -11.45 7.23
C MET A 20 -2.92 -10.24 7.94
N VAL A 21 -3.53 -10.45 9.11
CA VAL A 21 -4.14 -9.36 9.88
C VAL A 21 -3.09 -8.32 10.26
N VAL A 22 -1.95 -8.73 10.82
CA VAL A 22 -0.88 -7.82 11.23
C VAL A 22 -0.34 -7.02 10.05
N MET A 23 -0.04 -7.68 8.93
CA MET A 23 0.49 -7.00 7.73
C MET A 23 -0.54 -6.07 7.09
N SER A 24 -1.81 -6.48 7.03
CA SER A 24 -2.90 -5.63 6.56
C SER A 24 -3.06 -4.38 7.41
N LEU A 25 -2.94 -4.47 8.74
CA LEU A 25 -3.00 -3.30 9.63
C LEU A 25 -1.82 -2.35 9.40
N ILE A 26 -0.60 -2.88 9.32
CA ILE A 26 0.61 -2.08 9.07
C ILE A 26 0.52 -1.38 7.71
N CYS A 27 0.19 -2.09 6.64
CA CYS A 27 0.08 -1.50 5.32
C CYS A 27 -1.10 -0.53 5.21
N THR A 28 -2.22 -0.80 5.88
CA THR A 28 -3.34 0.15 5.94
C THR A 28 -2.90 1.47 6.60
N PHE A 29 -2.13 1.37 7.69
CA PHE A 29 -1.52 2.55 8.30
C PHE A 29 -0.58 3.28 7.33
N LEU A 30 0.25 2.55 6.57
CA LEU A 30 1.11 3.16 5.53
C LEU A 30 0.29 3.81 4.41
N GLY A 31 -0.79 3.19 3.94
CA GLY A 31 -1.68 3.77 2.92
C GLY A 31 -2.33 5.07 3.39
N TRP A 32 -2.85 5.07 4.63
CA TRP A 32 -3.40 6.26 5.28
C TRP A 32 -2.34 7.36 5.45
N LEU A 33 -1.14 6.99 5.92
CA LEU A 33 -0.02 7.92 6.08
C LEU A 33 0.44 8.47 4.73
N GLY A 34 0.47 7.64 3.69
CA GLY A 34 0.83 8.01 2.33
C GLY A 34 -0.09 9.11 1.78
N ILE A 35 -1.40 8.94 1.92
CA ILE A 35 -2.39 9.97 1.52
C ILE A 35 -2.18 11.27 2.32
N ARG A 36 -1.97 11.18 3.65
CA ARG A 36 -1.70 12.38 4.48
C ARG A 36 -0.43 13.11 4.07
N ILE A 37 0.63 12.38 3.77
CA ILE A 37 1.89 12.97 3.31
C ILE A 37 1.70 13.58 1.92
N LEU A 38 0.93 12.93 1.05
CA LEU A 38 0.63 13.44 -0.28
C LEU A 38 -0.14 14.77 -0.22
N ASP A 39 -1.15 14.87 0.64
CA ASP A 39 -1.85 16.13 0.95
C ASP A 39 -0.89 17.22 1.46
N ALA A 40 -0.02 16.88 2.43
CA ALA A 40 0.91 17.83 3.02
C ALA A 40 1.97 18.34 2.01
N LEU A 41 2.42 17.47 1.11
CA LEU A 41 3.43 17.79 0.09
C LEU A 41 2.83 18.42 -1.17
N THR A 42 1.50 18.36 -1.34
CA THR A 42 0.77 19.06 -2.40
C THR A 42 -0.22 20.08 -1.82
N PRO A 43 0.23 21.11 -1.07
CA PRO A 43 -0.65 22.01 -0.31
C PRO A 43 -1.61 22.84 -1.19
N ARG A 44 -1.42 22.83 -2.51
CA ARG A 44 -2.33 23.46 -3.48
C ARG A 44 -3.51 22.55 -3.85
N ILE A 45 -3.54 21.31 -3.38
CA ILE A 45 -4.51 20.26 -3.68
C ILE A 45 -4.91 19.60 -2.36
N HIS A 46 -6.06 19.97 -1.81
CA HIS A 46 -6.60 19.35 -0.59
C HIS A 46 -7.38 18.08 -0.98
N GLN A 47 -6.70 16.95 -1.14
CA GLN A 47 -7.27 15.76 -1.77
C GLN A 47 -8.38 15.16 -0.91
N ARG A 48 -8.16 15.09 0.42
CA ARG A 48 -9.15 14.54 1.36
C ARG A 48 -10.45 15.34 1.42
N GLU A 49 -10.39 16.66 1.31
CA GLU A 49 -11.58 17.52 1.28
C GLU A 49 -12.32 17.36 -0.03
N LYS A 50 -11.59 17.45 -1.15
CA LYS A 50 -12.13 17.34 -2.50
C LYS A 50 -12.80 15.99 -2.79
N ILE A 51 -12.23 14.88 -2.34
CA ILE A 51 -12.83 13.54 -2.54
C ILE A 51 -14.23 13.46 -1.94
N GLY A 52 -14.47 14.14 -0.81
CA GLY A 52 -15.76 14.13 -0.13
C GLY A 52 -16.87 14.92 -0.85
N GLU A 53 -16.54 15.73 -1.86
CA GLU A 53 -17.50 16.58 -2.56
C GLU A 53 -18.35 15.83 -3.61
N ASP A 54 -17.87 14.69 -4.10
CA ASP A 54 -18.49 13.96 -5.22
C ASP A 54 -18.55 12.45 -4.96
N PRO A 55 -19.74 11.80 -5.10
CA PRO A 55 -19.92 10.40 -4.76
C PRO A 55 -19.11 9.45 -5.65
N VAL A 56 -18.82 9.80 -6.90
CA VAL A 56 -17.99 8.98 -7.79
C VAL A 56 -16.55 8.99 -7.30
N SER A 57 -16.07 10.14 -6.83
CA SER A 57 -14.74 10.32 -6.24
C SER A 57 -14.57 9.51 -4.96
N ILE A 58 -15.59 9.50 -4.09
CA ILE A 58 -15.65 8.62 -2.91
C ILE A 58 -15.59 7.15 -3.34
N GLY A 59 -16.38 6.77 -4.35
CA GLY A 59 -16.39 5.41 -4.88
C GLY A 59 -15.02 4.97 -5.41
N LEU A 60 -14.32 5.84 -6.14
CA LEU A 60 -12.95 5.59 -6.60
C LEU A 60 -11.98 5.43 -5.44
N PHE A 61 -12.06 6.28 -4.42
CA PHE A 61 -11.23 6.14 -3.23
C PHE A 61 -11.43 4.78 -2.54
N ILE A 62 -12.70 4.38 -2.32
CA ILE A 62 -13.04 3.09 -1.72
C ILE A 62 -12.54 1.94 -2.58
N ALA A 63 -12.75 1.98 -3.91
CA ALA A 63 -12.30 0.95 -4.83
C ALA A 63 -10.76 0.79 -4.80
N GLY A 64 -10.03 1.90 -4.82
CA GLY A 64 -8.57 1.90 -4.76
C GLY A 64 -8.05 1.33 -3.44
N PHE A 65 -8.73 1.67 -2.33
CA PHE A 65 -8.40 1.14 -1.02
C PHE A 65 -8.68 -0.36 -0.91
N ILE A 66 -9.78 -0.86 -1.48
CA ILE A 66 -10.08 -2.30 -1.53
C ILE A 66 -9.01 -3.04 -2.34
N ILE A 67 -8.62 -2.53 -3.51
CA ILE A 67 -7.55 -3.12 -4.34
C ILE A 67 -6.23 -3.12 -3.57
N PHE A 68 -5.89 -1.99 -2.94
CA PHE A 68 -4.72 -1.86 -2.09
C PHE A 68 -4.68 -2.94 -1.01
N VAL A 69 -5.73 -3.06 -0.20
CA VAL A 69 -5.82 -4.08 0.86
C VAL A 69 -5.76 -5.49 0.28
N GLY A 70 -6.41 -5.74 -0.86
CA GLY A 70 -6.36 -7.02 -1.56
C GLY A 70 -4.93 -7.42 -1.97
N LEU A 71 -4.15 -6.46 -2.48
CA LEU A 71 -2.73 -6.67 -2.80
C LEU A 71 -1.90 -7.00 -1.55
N ILE A 72 -2.18 -6.35 -0.42
CA ILE A 72 -1.49 -6.65 0.84
C ILE A 72 -1.84 -8.05 1.35
N ILE A 73 -3.12 -8.40 1.36
CA ILE A 73 -3.57 -9.74 1.79
C ILE A 73 -2.93 -10.79 0.89
N HIS A 74 -2.97 -10.60 -0.43
CA HIS A 74 -2.34 -11.52 -1.38
C HIS A 74 -0.84 -11.64 -1.14
N GLY A 75 -0.13 -10.52 -1.03
CA GLY A 75 1.32 -10.52 -0.80
C GLY A 75 1.71 -11.16 0.53
N SER A 76 0.94 -10.92 1.59
CA SER A 76 1.13 -11.57 2.90
C SER A 76 0.80 -13.07 2.87
N SER A 77 -0.15 -13.48 2.03
CA SER A 77 -0.61 -14.87 1.90
C SER A 77 0.42 -15.75 1.20
N THR A 78 1.08 -15.22 0.18
CA THR A 78 2.04 -15.96 -0.65
C THR A 78 3.47 -15.91 -0.13
N ALA A 79 3.73 -15.09 0.89
CA ALA A 79 5.05 -14.95 1.45
C ALA A 79 5.46 -16.21 2.26
N PRO A 80 6.70 -16.72 2.12
CA PRO A 80 7.12 -17.94 2.81
C PRO A 80 6.91 -17.85 4.32
N LEU A 81 6.36 -18.91 4.92
CA LEU A 81 6.19 -19.04 6.36
C LEU A 81 7.36 -19.89 6.88
N ILE A 82 8.21 -19.31 7.73
CA ILE A 82 9.36 -20.05 8.29
C ILE A 82 8.88 -20.84 9.50
N ILE A 83 8.65 -22.12 9.31
CA ILE A 83 8.22 -23.06 10.34
C ILE A 83 9.39 -23.31 11.31
N GLY A 84 9.10 -23.34 12.62
CA GLY A 84 10.10 -23.59 13.67
C GLY A 84 10.87 -22.36 14.17
N THR A 85 10.52 -21.15 13.70
CA THR A 85 11.03 -19.89 14.26
C THR A 85 10.11 -19.34 15.35
N PRO A 86 10.61 -18.50 16.28
CA PRO A 86 9.76 -17.84 17.27
C PRO A 86 8.60 -17.11 16.60
N LEU A 87 7.39 -17.22 17.16
CA LEU A 87 6.15 -16.66 16.58
C LEU A 87 6.32 -15.20 16.14
N MET A 88 6.98 -14.36 16.96
CA MET A 88 7.28 -12.97 16.62
C MET A 88 8.11 -12.80 15.33
N ARG A 89 9.12 -13.66 15.12
CA ARG A 89 9.99 -13.61 13.92
C ARG A 89 9.26 -14.17 12.69
N SER A 90 8.30 -15.08 12.88
CA SER A 90 7.42 -15.58 11.82
C SER A 90 6.36 -14.55 11.39
N LEU A 91 5.87 -13.74 12.35
CA LEU A 91 4.87 -12.70 12.11
C LEU A 91 5.48 -11.39 11.58
N VAL A 92 6.64 -10.99 12.08
CA VAL A 92 7.26 -9.69 11.79
C VAL A 92 8.77 -9.86 11.57
N ASP A 93 9.18 -9.98 10.29
CA ASP A 93 10.60 -9.92 9.90
C ASP A 93 11.02 -8.46 9.68
N PHE A 94 12.00 -7.99 10.46
CA PHE A 94 12.54 -6.64 10.35
C PHE A 94 13.09 -6.32 8.95
N ARG A 95 13.65 -7.29 8.24
CA ARG A 95 14.13 -7.09 6.86
C ARG A 95 12.97 -6.78 5.93
N ARG A 96 11.85 -7.48 6.11
CA ARG A 96 10.62 -7.26 5.34
C ARG A 96 10.00 -5.90 5.67
N LEU A 97 9.91 -5.55 6.96
CA LEU A 97 9.45 -4.23 7.38
C LEU A 97 10.33 -3.10 6.84
N ALA A 98 11.65 -3.29 6.82
CA ALA A 98 12.59 -2.32 6.25
C ALA A 98 12.34 -2.14 4.75
N LEU A 99 12.20 -3.22 3.98
CA LEU A 99 11.88 -3.15 2.55
C LEU A 99 10.52 -2.50 2.29
N MET A 100 9.50 -2.80 3.09
CA MET A 100 8.20 -2.14 2.99
C MET A 100 8.32 -0.63 3.27
N THR A 101 9.11 -0.24 4.27
CA THR A 101 9.35 1.16 4.62
C THR A 101 10.07 1.88 3.50
N VAL A 102 11.15 1.30 2.96
CA VAL A 102 11.89 1.88 1.82
C VAL A 102 10.99 1.97 0.58
N GLY A 103 10.24 0.91 0.27
CA GLY A 103 9.29 0.89 -0.84
C GLY A 103 8.21 1.97 -0.70
N PHE A 104 7.67 2.15 0.51
CA PHE A 104 6.74 3.23 0.82
C PHE A 104 7.35 4.61 0.55
N LEU A 105 8.56 4.88 1.05
CA LEU A 105 9.24 6.15 0.82
C LEU A 105 9.54 6.40 -0.66
N VAL A 106 10.00 5.38 -1.39
CA VAL A 106 10.22 5.44 -2.84
C VAL A 106 8.91 5.71 -3.57
N SER A 107 7.81 5.07 -3.18
CA SER A 107 6.49 5.29 -3.79
C SER A 107 6.00 6.73 -3.59
N LEU A 108 6.23 7.32 -2.40
CA LEU A 108 5.90 8.70 -2.11
C LEU A 108 6.75 9.66 -2.96
N PHE A 109 8.06 9.43 -2.97
CA PHE A 109 8.98 10.24 -3.76
C PHE A 109 8.61 10.20 -5.24
N LEU A 110 8.39 9.00 -5.81
CA LEU A 110 7.98 8.85 -7.21
C LEU A 110 6.60 9.43 -7.47
N GLY A 111 5.61 9.27 -6.58
CA GLY A 111 4.28 9.85 -6.75
C GLY A 111 4.30 11.38 -6.91
N ILE A 112 5.20 12.06 -6.19
CA ILE A 112 5.39 13.51 -6.25
C ILE A 112 6.26 13.90 -7.44
N VAL A 113 7.38 13.19 -7.64
CA VAL A 113 8.33 13.48 -8.71
C VAL A 113 7.71 13.25 -10.08
N LEU A 114 6.91 12.20 -10.27
CA LEU A 114 6.21 11.95 -11.52
C LEU A 114 5.29 13.11 -11.88
N PHE A 115 4.59 13.70 -10.89
CA PHE A 115 3.77 14.89 -11.12
C PHE A 115 4.62 16.07 -11.62
N ASN A 116 5.77 16.31 -10.99
CA ASN A 116 6.67 17.40 -11.36
C ASN A 116 7.35 17.17 -12.72
N ILE A 117 7.78 15.94 -13.02
CA ILE A 117 8.38 15.56 -14.30
C ILE A 117 7.35 15.71 -15.41
N LEU A 118 6.12 15.20 -15.23
CA LEU A 118 5.06 15.36 -16.23
C LEU A 118 4.78 16.84 -16.51
N ASN A 119 4.74 17.68 -15.47
CA ASN A 119 4.59 19.11 -15.65
C ASN A 119 5.75 19.75 -16.42
N TRP A 120 6.99 19.28 -16.23
CA TRP A 120 8.17 19.76 -16.95
C TRP A 120 8.22 19.28 -18.41
N VAL A 121 7.96 17.99 -18.65
CA VAL A 121 8.03 17.36 -19.99
C VAL A 121 6.85 17.77 -20.88
N THR A 122 5.68 18.03 -20.28
CA THR A 122 4.46 18.42 -20.99
C THR A 122 3.97 19.80 -20.55
N PRO A 123 4.74 20.88 -20.82
CA PRO A 123 4.45 22.22 -20.31
C PRO A 123 3.14 22.83 -20.84
N LYS A 124 2.58 22.27 -21.93
CA LYS A 124 1.26 22.68 -22.48
C LYS A 124 0.08 22.11 -21.70
N ILE A 125 0.28 21.11 -20.85
CA ILE A 125 -0.78 20.47 -20.07
C ILE A 125 -0.71 21.00 -18.64
N PRO A 126 -1.72 21.74 -18.16
CA PRO A 126 -1.70 22.30 -16.82
C PRO A 126 -2.16 21.24 -15.80
N PHE A 127 -1.29 20.28 -15.46
CA PHE A 127 -1.61 19.17 -14.54
C PHE A 127 -2.16 19.63 -13.18
N LEU A 128 -1.81 20.84 -12.74
CA LEU A 128 -2.34 21.41 -11.49
C LEU A 128 -3.86 21.65 -11.52
N LYS A 129 -4.50 21.68 -12.71
CA LYS A 129 -5.96 21.81 -12.85
C LYS A 129 -6.75 20.62 -12.29
N ILE A 130 -6.11 19.48 -12.01
CA ILE A 130 -6.79 18.36 -11.34
C ILE A 130 -7.40 18.79 -10.00
N LYS A 131 -6.84 19.81 -9.35
CA LYS A 131 -7.33 20.33 -8.07
C LYS A 131 -8.75 20.88 -8.15
N ASP A 132 -9.19 21.29 -9.33
CA ASP A 132 -10.46 21.96 -9.54
C ASP A 132 -11.61 20.94 -9.65
N SER A 133 -11.30 19.65 -9.87
CA SER A 133 -12.27 18.57 -10.05
C SER A 133 -12.08 17.47 -9.00
N SER A 134 -13.13 17.22 -8.22
CA SER A 134 -13.19 16.15 -7.22
C SER A 134 -12.95 14.78 -7.87
N LEU A 135 -13.55 14.55 -9.05
CA LEU A 135 -13.37 13.33 -9.83
C LEU A 135 -11.91 13.12 -10.23
N ALA A 136 -11.23 14.17 -10.69
CA ALA A 136 -9.82 14.08 -11.08
C ALA A 136 -8.92 13.73 -9.88
N ILE A 137 -9.22 14.30 -8.70
CA ILE A 137 -8.52 13.94 -7.45
C ILE A 137 -8.84 12.49 -7.05
N GLY A 138 -10.10 12.06 -7.16
CA GLY A 138 -10.50 10.67 -6.90
C GLY A 138 -9.71 9.68 -7.75
N ILE A 139 -9.58 9.94 -9.05
CA ILE A 139 -8.76 9.14 -9.98
C ILE A 139 -7.28 9.16 -9.57
N TYR A 140 -6.75 10.33 -9.20
CA TYR A 140 -5.36 10.48 -8.79
C TYR A 140 -5.03 9.67 -7.53
N VAL A 141 -5.86 9.77 -6.48
CA VAL A 141 -5.66 9.02 -5.22
C VAL A 141 -5.91 7.53 -5.43
N PHE A 142 -6.90 7.15 -6.24
CA PHE A 142 -7.12 5.76 -6.66
C PHE A 142 -5.86 5.17 -7.30
N GLY A 143 -5.27 5.87 -8.27
CA GLY A 143 -4.03 5.46 -8.94
C GLY A 143 -2.85 5.34 -7.97
N TYR A 144 -2.71 6.29 -7.04
CA TYR A 144 -1.68 6.24 -6.01
C TYR A 144 -1.84 5.02 -5.08
N LEU A 145 -3.06 4.69 -4.65
CA LEU A 145 -3.32 3.52 -3.80
C LEU A 145 -2.96 2.20 -4.49
N ILE A 146 -3.27 2.07 -5.79
CA ILE A 146 -2.86 0.90 -6.58
C ILE A 146 -1.34 0.84 -6.68
N PHE A 147 -0.70 1.95 -7.03
CA PHE A 147 0.75 2.04 -7.17
C PHE A 147 1.47 1.66 -5.87
N LEU A 148 1.04 2.22 -4.74
CA LEU A 148 1.56 1.88 -3.41
C LEU A 148 1.32 0.40 -3.09
N GLY A 149 0.12 -0.13 -3.39
CA GLY A 149 -0.22 -1.53 -3.17
C GLY A 149 0.69 -2.50 -3.91
N ILE A 150 1.01 -2.21 -5.17
CA ILE A 150 1.93 -3.02 -5.98
C ILE A 150 3.34 -3.03 -5.37
N ILE A 151 3.85 -1.88 -4.95
CA ILE A 151 5.17 -1.77 -4.34
C ILE A 151 5.24 -2.55 -3.01
N LEU A 152 4.23 -2.39 -2.15
CA LEU A 152 4.18 -3.12 -0.88
C LEU A 152 3.96 -4.62 -1.09
N HIS A 153 3.17 -5.03 -2.08
CA HIS A 153 3.02 -6.43 -2.48
C HIS A 153 4.37 -7.03 -2.91
N ALA A 154 5.15 -6.32 -3.71
CA ALA A 154 6.48 -6.77 -4.11
C ALA A 154 7.41 -6.96 -2.89
N ALA A 155 7.40 -6.01 -1.94
CA ALA A 155 8.16 -6.14 -0.70
C ALA A 155 7.70 -7.32 0.18
N LEU A 156 6.39 -7.61 0.18
CA LEU A 156 5.83 -8.74 0.93
C LEU A 156 6.14 -10.10 0.28
N THR A 157 6.24 -10.16 -1.04
CA THR A 157 6.48 -11.40 -1.78
C THR A 157 7.96 -11.71 -2.04
N MET A 158 8.85 -10.73 -1.84
CA MET A 158 10.29 -10.93 -1.97
C MET A 158 10.80 -12.04 -1.03
N SER A 159 11.57 -12.97 -1.59
CA SER A 159 12.27 -14.02 -0.86
C SER A 159 13.50 -13.43 -0.15
N LEU A 160 13.53 -13.50 1.18
CA LEU A 160 14.56 -12.95 2.08
C LEU A 160 15.14 -14.02 3.00
#